data_AF-A0A7S8D4Q9-F1
#
_entry.id   AF-A0A7S8D4Q9-F1
#
_cell.length_a   1.000
_cell.length_b   1.000
_cell.length_c   1.000
_cell.angle_alpha   90.00
_cell.angle_beta   90.00
_cell.angle_gamma   90.00
#
_symmetry.space_group_name_H-M   'P 1'
#
loop_
_entity.id
_entity.type
_entity.pdbx_description
1 polymer ?
#
loop_
_entity_poly.entity_id
_entity_poly.type
_entity_poly.pdbx_seq_one_letter_code
_entity_poly.pdbx_strand_id
1 'polypeptide(L)'
;MTQVAEGVCMICAIQLWEHSPSYTPTHPDKNTPSDWNPFKWRRNHILISGPTWPVEGKGPESITIPEESTAIQKARVYSRGQATISSTGLKVNIQIENIPEQHPGYDPDDGPRWYLCLHAACENMARKVMNTPASKIKTVADLWMTLDRRCVKASEDGTPVPLCLPHVPNNKPGKPIDLGVGRYYIPWQAICTEESVLDDWSQEWWNYNPLDIPHLTEALMSNIERVESSSTHEHFTTSFNNLPPEIEDIITSFLTEGSTSLECTYLMPQSSWKEILCQVPFLWDLENDIIEAKEQESVSGSFEWNWEKLVRQLLSEVPIFVSDNDEEDELENIWSYQTVGLTVPLGFTNRRRIWQVLVDMYPNDVGMVHFLDEEDQDGDQDEDENT
;
A
#
# COMPACT_ATOMS: atom_id res chain seq x y z
N MET A 1 -1.47 -23.86 -23.54
CA MET A 1 -2.73 -23.32 -22.98
C MET A 1 -2.46 -21.88 -22.63
N THR A 2 -3.21 -20.94 -23.20
CA THR A 2 -3.04 -19.51 -22.95
C THR A 2 -3.55 -19.19 -21.55
N GLN A 3 -2.64 -18.86 -20.63
CA GLN A 3 -2.98 -18.29 -19.32
C GLN A 3 -3.84 -17.05 -19.58
N VAL A 4 -5.13 -17.13 -19.24
CA VAL A 4 -5.99 -15.93 -19.24
C VAL A 4 -5.63 -15.19 -17.97
N ALA A 5 -4.69 -14.27 -18.13
CA ALA A 5 -4.22 -13.33 -17.15
C ALA A 5 -5.39 -12.72 -16.35
N GLU A 6 -5.40 -12.91 -15.03
CA GLU A 6 -6.51 -12.52 -14.15
C GLU A 6 -6.42 -11.06 -13.72
N GLY A 7 -7.57 -10.39 -13.64
CA GLY A 7 -7.66 -9.01 -13.18
C GLY A 7 -7.32 -8.85 -11.70
N VAL A 8 -6.29 -8.06 -11.40
CA VAL A 8 -5.79 -7.78 -10.05
C VAL A 8 -5.98 -6.32 -9.66
N CYS A 9 -6.08 -6.05 -8.35
CA CYS A 9 -6.14 -4.69 -7.85
C CYS A 9 -4.78 -4.01 -8.03
N MET A 10 -4.76 -2.82 -8.64
CA MET A 10 -3.50 -2.12 -8.94
C MET A 10 -2.72 -1.63 -7.72
N ILE A 11 -3.34 -1.64 -6.52
CA ILE A 11 -2.68 -1.24 -5.28
C ILE A 11 -2.20 -2.45 -4.48
N CYS A 12 -3.04 -3.47 -4.28
CA CYS A 12 -2.71 -4.56 -3.35
C CYS A 12 -2.33 -5.88 -4.03
N ALA A 13 -2.35 -5.93 -5.37
CA ALA A 13 -2.08 -7.09 -6.21
C ALA A 13 -2.99 -8.31 -5.96
N ILE A 14 -3.98 -8.19 -5.08
CA ILE A 14 -4.98 -9.23 -4.86
C ILE A 14 -6.03 -9.19 -5.96
N GLN A 15 -6.50 -10.36 -6.37
CA GLN A 15 -7.53 -10.52 -7.40
C GLN A 15 -8.80 -9.71 -7.12
N LEU A 16 -9.31 -9.12 -8.21
CA LEU A 16 -10.57 -8.40 -8.23
C LEU A 16 -11.77 -9.34 -8.35
N TRP A 17 -11.56 -10.47 -9.02
CA TRP A 17 -12.57 -11.48 -9.27
C TRP A 17 -12.35 -12.68 -8.35
N GLU A 18 -13.07 -12.74 -7.23
CA GLU A 18 -13.13 -13.97 -6.43
C GLU A 18 -14.46 -14.05 -5.69
N HIS A 19 -15.00 -15.27 -5.58
CA HIS A 19 -16.07 -15.55 -4.63
C HIS A 19 -15.48 -15.44 -3.24
N SER A 20 -15.92 -14.46 -2.43
CA SER A 20 -15.51 -14.38 -1.03
C SER A 20 -15.67 -15.76 -0.39
N PRO A 21 -14.61 -16.34 0.19
CA PRO A 21 -14.71 -17.63 0.85
C PRO A 21 -15.88 -17.63 1.82
N SER A 22 -16.56 -18.77 1.94
CA SER A 22 -17.56 -18.93 2.99
C SER A 22 -16.86 -18.75 4.34
N TYR A 23 -17.21 -17.70 5.07
CA TYR A 23 -16.67 -17.43 6.40
C TYR A 23 -17.71 -17.84 7.44
N THR A 24 -17.32 -18.77 8.30
CA THR A 24 -18.06 -19.08 9.52
C THR A 24 -17.15 -18.68 10.69
N PRO A 25 -17.57 -17.74 11.56
CA PRO A 25 -16.78 -17.38 12.73
C PRO A 25 -16.51 -18.64 13.57
N THR A 26 -15.24 -19.00 13.75
CA THR A 26 -14.83 -20.13 14.61
C THR A 26 -15.10 -19.83 16.09
N HIS A 27 -15.05 -18.55 16.46
CA HIS A 27 -15.43 -18.05 17.78
C HIS A 27 -16.22 -16.74 17.64
N PRO A 28 -17.56 -16.77 17.68
CA PRO A 28 -18.34 -15.54 17.69
C PRO A 28 -18.11 -14.80 19.00
N ASP A 29 -17.28 -13.76 18.95
CA ASP A 29 -17.16 -12.78 20.03
C ASP A 29 -18.44 -11.93 20.07
N LYS A 30 -18.90 -11.58 21.27
CA LYS A 30 -20.05 -10.70 21.49
C LYS A 30 -19.84 -9.30 20.92
N ASN A 31 -18.60 -8.84 20.78
CA ASN A 31 -18.29 -7.52 20.28
C ASN A 31 -18.00 -7.50 18.77
N THR A 32 -17.91 -8.65 18.11
CA THR A 32 -17.82 -8.70 16.64
C THR A 32 -19.22 -8.61 16.04
N PRO A 33 -19.50 -7.67 15.12
CA PRO A 33 -20.82 -7.56 14.49
C PRO A 33 -21.24 -8.89 13.87
N SER A 34 -22.51 -9.27 14.05
CA SER A 34 -23.02 -10.58 13.61
C SER A 34 -22.96 -10.79 12.09
N ASP A 35 -22.86 -9.70 11.31
CA ASP A 35 -22.72 -9.72 9.87
C ASP A 35 -21.30 -9.40 9.39
N TRP A 36 -20.33 -9.21 10.31
CA TRP A 36 -18.94 -8.99 9.95
C TRP A 36 -18.36 -10.20 9.22
N ASN A 37 -17.62 -9.93 8.15
CA ASN A 37 -16.93 -10.95 7.37
C ASN A 37 -15.61 -10.37 6.85
N PRO A 38 -14.48 -11.02 7.15
CA PRO A 38 -13.14 -10.50 6.87
C PRO A 38 -12.84 -10.39 5.36
N PHE A 39 -13.65 -10.99 4.49
CA PHE A 39 -13.43 -11.02 3.03
C PHE A 39 -14.39 -10.11 2.26
N LYS A 40 -15.37 -9.48 2.93
CA LYS A 40 -16.37 -8.61 2.28
C LYS A 40 -15.76 -7.38 1.60
N TRP A 41 -14.62 -6.89 2.09
CA TRP A 41 -13.95 -5.69 1.57
C TRP A 41 -13.54 -5.82 0.09
N ARG A 42 -13.33 -7.05 -0.40
CA ARG A 42 -12.93 -7.35 -1.79
C ARG A 42 -14.09 -7.24 -2.80
N ARG A 43 -15.34 -7.12 -2.34
CA ARG A 43 -16.53 -7.18 -3.21
C ARG A 43 -16.85 -5.89 -3.95
N ASN A 44 -16.41 -4.75 -3.41
CA ASN A 44 -16.69 -3.45 -3.99
C ASN A 44 -15.45 -2.98 -4.74
N HIS A 45 -15.67 -2.53 -5.97
CA HIS A 45 -14.59 -2.10 -6.85
C HIS A 45 -14.77 -0.64 -7.26
N ILE A 46 -13.65 -0.02 -7.59
CA ILE A 46 -13.56 1.32 -8.16
C ILE A 46 -12.78 1.22 -9.45
N LEU A 47 -13.21 1.94 -10.47
CA LEU A 47 -12.41 2.23 -11.65
C LEU A 47 -11.87 3.64 -11.53
N ILE A 48 -10.56 3.78 -11.69
CA ILE A 48 -9.92 5.05 -11.98
C ILE A 48 -9.63 5.08 -13.48
N SER A 49 -9.89 6.21 -14.11
CA SER A 49 -9.66 6.45 -15.54
C SER A 49 -9.15 7.87 -15.73
N GLY A 50 -8.27 8.06 -16.70
CA GLY A 50 -7.71 9.36 -17.04
C GLY A 50 -6.98 9.32 -18.38
N PRO A 51 -6.21 10.37 -18.72
CA PRO A 51 -5.37 10.36 -19.91
C PRO A 51 -4.30 9.28 -19.78
N THR A 52 -4.18 8.46 -20.81
CA THR A 52 -3.18 7.39 -20.90
C THR A 52 -1.96 7.89 -21.65
N TRP A 53 -0.79 7.50 -21.18
CA TRP A 53 0.45 7.71 -21.93
C TRP A 53 0.63 6.68 -23.05
N PRO A 54 0.82 7.11 -24.31
CA PRO A 54 1.04 6.18 -25.41
C PRO A 54 2.37 5.44 -25.19
N VAL A 55 2.34 4.12 -25.36
CA VAL A 55 3.51 3.22 -25.22
C VAL A 55 4.65 3.64 -26.16
N GLU A 56 4.33 4.21 -27.33
CA GLU A 56 5.30 4.65 -28.33
C GLU A 56 5.68 6.15 -28.22
N GLY A 57 5.15 6.87 -27.23
CA GLY A 57 5.36 8.32 -27.08
C GLY A 57 6.70 8.68 -26.46
N LYS A 58 7.24 9.87 -26.80
CA LYS A 58 8.25 10.53 -25.95
C LYS A 58 7.64 10.66 -24.55
N GLY A 59 8.36 10.26 -23.50
CA GLY A 59 7.85 10.17 -22.12
C GLY A 59 7.13 11.45 -21.67
N PRO A 60 6.28 11.37 -20.62
CA PRO A 60 5.42 12.49 -20.20
C PRO A 60 6.14 13.81 -20.11
N GLU A 61 5.67 14.84 -20.81
CA GLU A 61 6.22 16.21 -20.68
C GLU A 61 6.01 16.79 -19.27
N SER A 62 5.03 16.27 -18.52
CA SER A 62 4.65 16.78 -17.20
C SER A 62 4.64 15.69 -16.13
N ILE A 63 5.12 16.06 -14.95
CA ILE A 63 4.97 15.28 -13.70
C ILE A 63 3.65 15.59 -12.98
N THR A 64 2.74 16.36 -13.60
CA THR A 64 1.42 16.70 -13.07
C THR A 64 0.36 16.63 -14.16
N ILE A 65 -0.84 16.17 -13.82
CA ILE A 65 -2.03 16.31 -14.67
C ILE A 65 -3.13 17.03 -13.89
N PRO A 66 -4.03 17.76 -14.57
CA PRO A 66 -5.16 18.41 -13.91
C PRO A 66 -6.07 17.38 -13.24
N GLU A 67 -6.58 17.64 -12.04
CA GLU A 67 -7.43 16.69 -11.31
C GLU A 67 -8.70 16.32 -12.10
N GLU A 68 -9.27 17.29 -12.82
CA GLU A 68 -10.45 17.13 -13.67
C GLU A 68 -10.24 16.16 -14.84
N SER A 69 -8.97 15.86 -15.18
CA SER A 69 -8.65 14.86 -16.20
C SER A 69 -8.77 13.42 -15.70
N THR A 70 -8.97 13.23 -14.40
CA THR A 70 -9.15 11.92 -13.78
C THR A 70 -10.55 11.73 -13.23
N ALA A 71 -11.09 10.53 -13.40
CA ALA A 71 -12.41 10.16 -12.92
C ALA A 71 -12.34 8.90 -12.07
N ILE A 72 -13.12 8.89 -11.00
CA ILE A 72 -13.33 7.75 -10.12
C ILE A 72 -14.80 7.31 -10.24
N GLN A 73 -15.00 6.02 -10.53
CA GLN A 73 -16.32 5.47 -10.76
C GLN A 73 -16.50 4.18 -9.98
N LYS A 74 -17.67 4.03 -9.32
CA LYS A 74 -18.04 2.76 -8.70
C LYS A 74 -18.22 1.70 -9.77
N ALA A 75 -17.65 0.54 -9.54
CA ALA A 75 -17.71 -0.54 -10.50
C ALA A 75 -17.96 -1.88 -9.82
N ARG A 76 -18.32 -2.85 -10.64
CA ARG A 76 -18.39 -4.25 -10.24
C ARG A 76 -17.68 -5.10 -11.28
N VAL A 77 -16.77 -5.95 -10.80
CA VAL A 77 -16.03 -6.89 -11.64
C VAL A 77 -16.85 -8.18 -11.76
N TYR A 78 -17.08 -8.63 -13.00
CA TYR A 78 -17.95 -9.78 -13.32
C TYR A 78 -17.22 -10.93 -14.02
N SER A 79 -15.98 -10.71 -14.44
CA SER A 79 -15.14 -11.71 -15.11
C SER A 79 -13.68 -11.32 -14.98
N ARG A 80 -12.78 -12.22 -15.41
CA ARG A 80 -11.30 -12.13 -15.27
C ARG A 80 -10.63 -10.91 -15.92
N GLY A 81 -11.35 -9.99 -16.55
CA GLY A 81 -10.78 -8.79 -17.17
C GLY A 81 -11.80 -7.71 -17.53
N GLN A 82 -13.01 -7.76 -16.96
CA GLN A 82 -14.06 -6.77 -17.26
C GLN A 82 -14.76 -6.27 -16.02
N ALA A 83 -15.05 -4.97 -16.03
CA ALA A 83 -15.82 -4.29 -15.03
C ALA A 83 -17.05 -3.62 -15.67
N THR A 84 -18.13 -3.49 -14.90
CA THR A 84 -19.26 -2.65 -15.27
C THR A 84 -19.29 -1.42 -14.39
N ILE A 85 -19.34 -0.24 -15.00
CA ILE A 85 -19.54 1.04 -14.33
C ILE A 85 -20.95 1.07 -13.76
N SER A 86 -21.09 1.33 -12.46
CA SER A 86 -22.37 1.19 -11.75
C SER A 86 -23.39 2.26 -12.16
N SER A 87 -22.94 3.47 -12.50
CA SER A 87 -23.81 4.59 -12.87
C SER A 87 -24.40 4.46 -14.27
N THR A 88 -23.63 3.92 -15.21
CA THR A 88 -24.00 3.85 -16.64
C THR A 88 -24.37 2.45 -17.10
N GLY A 89 -23.96 1.41 -16.38
CA GLY A 89 -24.05 0.03 -16.84
C GLY A 89 -23.07 -0.31 -17.97
N LEU A 90 -22.16 0.61 -18.31
CA LEU A 90 -21.17 0.41 -19.37
C LEU A 90 -20.15 -0.65 -18.95
N LYS A 91 -19.90 -1.61 -19.85
CA LYS A 91 -18.88 -2.64 -19.67
C LYS A 91 -17.57 -2.19 -20.31
N VAL A 92 -16.51 -2.21 -19.51
CA VAL A 92 -15.17 -1.84 -19.91
C VAL A 92 -14.22 -2.99 -19.64
N ASN A 93 -13.21 -3.13 -20.49
CA ASN A 93 -12.06 -3.98 -20.20
C ASN A 93 -11.20 -3.25 -19.17
N ILE A 94 -10.77 -3.96 -18.13
CA ILE A 94 -9.85 -3.40 -17.15
C ILE A 94 -8.42 -3.67 -17.59
N GLN A 95 -7.50 -2.76 -17.24
CA GLN A 95 -6.07 -2.96 -17.41
C GLN A 95 -5.62 -3.16 -18.87
N ILE A 96 -6.44 -2.74 -19.83
CA ILE A 96 -6.17 -2.71 -21.27
C ILE A 96 -6.80 -1.43 -21.83
N GLU A 97 -6.22 -0.89 -22.90
CA GLU A 97 -6.80 0.20 -23.66
C GLU A 97 -8.20 -0.14 -24.19
N ASN A 98 -9.18 0.72 -23.89
CA ASN A 98 -10.54 0.59 -24.42
C ASN A 98 -10.68 1.54 -25.61
N ILE A 99 -10.90 0.97 -26.79
CA ILE A 99 -11.12 1.72 -28.02
C ILE A 99 -12.63 2.01 -28.15
N PRO A 100 -13.05 3.29 -28.32
CA PRO A 100 -14.46 3.69 -28.36
C PRO A 100 -15.34 2.83 -29.26
N GLU A 101 -14.82 2.51 -30.45
CA GLU A 101 -15.51 1.78 -31.51
C GLU A 101 -15.88 0.33 -31.11
N GLN A 102 -15.23 -0.21 -30.08
CA GLN A 102 -15.41 -1.59 -29.62
C GLN A 102 -16.44 -1.72 -28.48
N HIS A 103 -16.91 -0.60 -27.90
CA HIS A 103 -17.76 -0.60 -26.71
C HIS A 103 -19.09 0.15 -26.93
N PRO A 104 -20.23 -0.58 -27.03
CA PRO A 104 -21.54 0.05 -27.17
C PRO A 104 -21.86 0.98 -25.98
N GLY A 105 -22.08 2.27 -26.27
CA GLY A 105 -22.37 3.30 -25.26
C GLY A 105 -21.16 4.14 -24.83
N TYR A 106 -20.00 3.92 -25.44
CA TYR A 106 -18.84 4.81 -25.36
C TYR A 106 -18.96 5.92 -26.41
N ASP A 107 -18.65 7.17 -26.04
CA ASP A 107 -18.65 8.30 -26.98
C ASP A 107 -17.40 8.24 -27.88
N PRO A 108 -17.52 8.17 -29.22
CA PRO A 108 -16.36 8.21 -30.11
C PRO A 108 -15.42 9.40 -29.88
N ASP A 109 -15.95 10.52 -29.37
CA ASP A 109 -15.18 11.73 -29.09
C ASP A 109 -14.34 11.63 -27.80
N ASP A 110 -14.57 10.62 -26.96
CA ASP A 110 -13.89 10.44 -25.66
C ASP A 110 -12.45 9.87 -25.78
N GLY A 111 -12.04 9.46 -26.98
CA GLY A 111 -10.72 8.86 -27.27
C GLY A 111 -10.48 7.50 -26.58
N PRO A 112 -9.35 6.84 -26.84
CA PRO A 112 -8.97 5.63 -26.12
C PRO A 112 -8.76 5.93 -24.62
N ARG A 113 -9.19 5.02 -23.75
CA ARG A 113 -9.02 5.16 -22.30
C ARG A 113 -8.60 3.87 -21.64
N TRP A 114 -7.76 4.01 -20.62
CA TRP A 114 -7.47 2.94 -19.69
C TRP A 114 -8.41 3.02 -18.49
N TYR A 115 -8.81 1.84 -18.02
CA TYR A 115 -9.56 1.69 -16.78
C TYR A 115 -8.75 0.81 -15.84
N LEU A 116 -8.20 1.43 -14.81
CA LEU A 116 -7.46 0.73 -13.77
C LEU A 116 -8.42 0.41 -12.63
N CYS A 117 -8.48 -0.86 -12.24
CA CYS A 117 -9.45 -1.32 -11.28
C CYS A 117 -8.80 -1.54 -9.90
N LEU A 118 -9.50 -1.06 -8.87
CA LEU A 118 -9.08 -1.10 -7.47
C LEU A 118 -10.17 -1.76 -6.63
N HIS A 119 -9.79 -2.42 -5.53
CA HIS A 119 -10.76 -2.62 -4.45
C HIS A 119 -11.10 -1.27 -3.83
N ALA A 120 -12.38 -1.03 -3.53
CA ALA A 120 -12.81 0.22 -2.88
C ALA A 120 -12.10 0.46 -1.54
N ALA A 121 -11.70 -0.61 -0.84
CA ALA A 121 -10.92 -0.49 0.38
C ALA A 121 -9.53 0.11 0.14
N CYS A 122 -8.85 -0.30 -0.94
CA CYS A 122 -7.54 0.23 -1.31
C CYS A 122 -7.62 1.71 -1.71
N GLU A 123 -8.68 2.13 -2.41
CA GLU A 123 -8.91 3.54 -2.74
C GLU A 123 -9.16 4.39 -1.47
N ASN A 124 -9.96 3.89 -0.52
CA ASN A 124 -10.15 4.55 0.77
C ASN A 124 -8.82 4.71 1.55
N MET A 125 -7.97 3.68 1.52
CA MET A 125 -6.63 3.77 2.14
C MET A 125 -5.74 4.75 1.40
N ALA A 126 -5.77 4.78 0.06
CA ALA A 126 -5.02 5.75 -0.74
C ALA A 126 -5.40 7.19 -0.36
N ARG A 127 -6.69 7.49 -0.17
CA ARG A 127 -7.14 8.80 0.31
C ARG A 127 -6.62 9.14 1.70
N LYS A 128 -6.56 8.16 2.62
CA LYS A 128 -5.97 8.38 3.96
C LYS A 128 -4.48 8.71 3.84
N VAL A 129 -3.75 7.96 3.01
CA VAL A 129 -2.32 8.18 2.75
C VAL A 129 -2.09 9.56 2.10
N MET A 130 -2.91 9.98 1.15
CA MET A 130 -2.80 11.32 0.52
C MET A 130 -2.80 12.48 1.51
N ASN A 131 -3.48 12.31 2.66
CA ASN A 131 -3.57 13.32 3.70
C ASN A 131 -2.38 13.28 4.69
N THR A 132 -1.42 12.37 4.53
CA THR A 132 -0.25 12.29 5.40
C THR A 132 0.92 13.10 4.85
N PRO A 133 1.81 13.61 5.71
CA PRO A 133 2.99 14.35 5.25
C PRO A 133 3.94 13.45 4.44
N ALA A 134 4.20 12.23 4.90
CA ALA A 134 5.03 11.22 4.23
C ALA A 134 4.64 10.86 2.78
N SER A 135 3.35 10.96 2.43
CA SER A 135 2.89 10.53 1.12
C SER A 135 3.43 11.40 -0.02
N LYS A 136 3.90 10.78 -1.10
CA LYS A 136 4.29 11.49 -2.33
C LYS A 136 3.16 11.55 -3.36
N ILE A 137 2.06 10.84 -3.13
CA ILE A 137 0.80 10.96 -3.87
C ILE A 137 -0.15 11.85 -3.06
N LYS A 138 -0.47 13.05 -3.53
CA LYS A 138 -1.33 14.01 -2.81
C LYS A 138 -2.74 14.07 -3.37
N THR A 139 -2.92 13.62 -4.61
CA THR A 139 -4.18 13.72 -5.35
C THR A 139 -4.54 12.40 -6.04
N VAL A 140 -5.79 12.30 -6.50
CA VAL A 140 -6.23 11.19 -7.36
C VAL A 140 -5.49 11.19 -8.70
N ALA A 141 -5.15 12.38 -9.20
CA ALA A 141 -4.31 12.54 -10.38
C ALA A 141 -2.92 11.93 -10.20
N ASP A 142 -2.29 12.17 -9.05
CA ASP A 142 -0.98 11.55 -8.72
C ASP A 142 -1.08 10.03 -8.67
N LEU A 143 -2.15 9.50 -8.07
CA LEU A 143 -2.39 8.06 -8.02
C LEU A 143 -2.60 7.48 -9.42
N TRP A 144 -3.44 8.11 -10.25
CA TRP A 144 -3.65 7.70 -11.64
C TRP A 144 -2.33 7.65 -12.39
N MET A 145 -1.57 8.75 -12.37
CA MET A 145 -0.28 8.85 -13.05
C MET A 145 0.71 7.78 -12.61
N THR A 146 0.81 7.54 -11.30
CA THR A 146 1.71 6.52 -10.75
C THR A 146 1.34 5.15 -11.30
N LEU A 147 0.04 4.79 -11.26
CA LEU A 147 -0.42 3.48 -11.70
C LEU A 147 -0.33 3.31 -13.22
N ASP A 148 -0.76 4.31 -13.99
CA ASP A 148 -0.69 4.31 -15.47
C ASP A 148 0.75 4.08 -15.95
N ARG A 149 1.72 4.85 -15.43
CA ARG A 149 3.13 4.72 -15.80
C ARG A 149 3.72 3.36 -15.43
N ARG A 150 3.41 2.84 -14.25
CA ARG A 150 3.83 1.49 -13.86
C ARG A 150 3.26 0.41 -14.79
N CYS A 151 2.01 0.57 -15.24
CA CYS A 151 1.39 -0.35 -16.19
C CYS A 151 2.00 -0.25 -17.60
N VAL A 152 2.24 0.97 -18.10
CA VAL A 152 2.95 1.19 -19.39
C VAL A 152 4.33 0.56 -19.33
N LYS A 153 5.08 0.80 -18.25
CA LYS A 153 6.43 0.26 -18.10
C LYS A 153 6.46 -1.27 -18.06
N ALA A 154 5.55 -1.88 -17.30
CA ALA A 154 5.41 -3.33 -17.26
C ALA A 154 5.06 -3.93 -18.64
N SER A 155 4.35 -3.19 -19.49
CA SER A 155 4.04 -3.60 -20.86
C SER A 155 5.26 -3.53 -21.80
N GLU A 156 6.14 -2.53 -21.65
CA GLU A 156 7.37 -2.40 -22.45
C GLU A 156 8.35 -3.56 -22.21
N ASP A 157 8.49 -3.97 -20.94
CA ASP A 157 9.44 -4.99 -20.51
C ASP A 157 9.06 -6.41 -20.99
N GLY A 158 7.95 -6.55 -21.75
CA GLY A 158 7.53 -7.80 -22.39
C GLY A 158 7.20 -8.92 -21.41
N THR A 159 6.98 -8.60 -20.13
CA THR A 159 6.81 -9.59 -19.07
C THR A 159 5.40 -10.20 -19.17
N PRO A 160 5.26 -11.54 -19.30
CA PRO A 160 3.96 -12.21 -19.33
C PRO A 160 3.41 -12.29 -17.89
N VAL A 161 2.74 -11.23 -17.46
CA VAL A 161 2.16 -11.07 -16.11
C VAL A 161 0.63 -11.11 -16.23
N PRO A 162 -0.14 -11.45 -15.17
CA PRO A 162 -1.57 -11.07 -15.11
C PRO A 162 -1.76 -9.62 -15.59
N LEU A 163 -2.87 -9.35 -16.29
CA LEU A 163 -3.04 -8.18 -17.15
C LEU A 163 -2.58 -6.91 -16.42
N CYS A 164 -1.44 -6.36 -16.83
CA CYS A 164 -0.84 -5.13 -16.32
C CYS A 164 -0.78 -4.98 -14.78
N LEU A 165 -0.37 -6.02 -14.04
CA LEU A 165 0.08 -5.81 -12.65
C LEU A 165 1.22 -4.76 -12.66
N PRO A 166 1.09 -3.64 -11.95
CA PRO A 166 2.09 -2.59 -11.99
C PRO A 166 3.37 -3.05 -11.30
N HIS A 167 4.50 -3.07 -12.01
CA HIS A 167 5.78 -3.32 -11.35
C HIS A 167 6.13 -2.14 -10.44
N VAL A 168 6.65 -2.46 -9.26
CA VAL A 168 7.01 -1.50 -8.22
C VAL A 168 8.53 -1.46 -8.11
N PRO A 169 9.13 -0.27 -7.89
CA PRO A 169 10.56 -0.17 -7.64
C PRO A 169 11.00 -0.97 -6.40
N ASN A 170 11.81 -2.01 -6.61
CA ASN A 170 12.40 -2.85 -5.58
C ASN A 170 13.75 -2.31 -5.08
N ASN A 171 14.33 -1.33 -5.77
CA ASN A 171 15.67 -0.84 -5.49
C ASN A 171 15.80 -0.18 -4.11
N LYS A 172 16.99 -0.31 -3.53
CA LYS A 172 17.39 0.48 -2.36
C LYS A 172 17.68 1.93 -2.79
N PRO A 173 17.50 2.93 -1.92
CA PRO A 173 17.91 4.30 -2.21
C PRO A 173 19.34 4.37 -2.76
N GLY A 174 19.53 5.05 -3.89
CA GLY A 174 20.82 5.20 -4.56
C GLY A 174 21.27 4.01 -5.43
N LYS A 175 20.46 2.94 -5.55
CA LYS A 175 20.67 1.86 -6.55
C LYS A 175 19.89 2.15 -7.84
N PRO A 176 20.34 1.62 -9.00
CA PRO A 176 19.54 1.65 -10.23
C PRO A 176 18.13 1.15 -9.99
N ILE A 177 17.15 1.71 -10.71
CA ILE A 177 15.75 1.30 -10.60
C ILE A 177 15.65 -0.16 -11.07
N ASP A 178 15.17 -1.00 -10.17
CA ASP A 178 14.83 -2.40 -10.42
C ASP A 178 13.32 -2.53 -10.18
N LEU A 179 12.59 -3.06 -11.15
CA LEU A 179 11.13 -3.11 -11.13
C LEU A 179 10.68 -4.56 -10.96
N GLY A 180 9.74 -4.79 -10.04
CA GLY A 180 9.15 -6.11 -9.90
C GLY A 180 7.98 -6.13 -8.92
N VAL A 181 7.68 -7.30 -8.39
CA VAL A 181 6.47 -7.53 -7.58
C VAL A 181 6.75 -7.78 -6.10
N GLY A 182 8.03 -7.87 -5.70
CA GLY A 182 8.43 -8.17 -4.32
C GLY A 182 7.92 -7.17 -3.28
N ARG A 183 7.73 -5.91 -3.68
CA ARG A 183 7.11 -4.87 -2.83
C ARG A 183 5.58 -4.90 -2.75
N TYR A 184 4.92 -5.92 -3.29
CA TYR A 184 3.54 -6.23 -2.89
C TYR A 184 3.46 -7.04 -1.59
N TYR A 185 4.61 -7.54 -1.12
CA TYR A 185 4.78 -8.25 0.15
C TYR A 185 3.83 -9.43 0.36
N ILE A 186 3.46 -10.08 -0.73
CA ILE A 186 2.67 -11.32 -0.76
C ILE A 186 3.34 -12.29 -1.74
N PRO A 187 3.18 -13.59 -1.53
CA PRO A 187 3.75 -14.59 -2.42
C PRO A 187 3.17 -14.46 -3.84
N TRP A 188 3.94 -14.83 -4.85
CA TRP A 188 3.51 -14.76 -6.25
C TRP A 188 2.20 -15.53 -6.51
N GLN A 189 2.02 -16.65 -5.81
CA GLN A 189 0.83 -17.49 -5.88
C GLN A 189 -0.44 -16.74 -5.40
N ALA A 190 -0.32 -15.72 -4.54
CA ALA A 190 -1.43 -14.86 -4.12
C ALA A 190 -1.84 -13.83 -5.20
N ILE A 191 -0.94 -13.59 -6.15
CA ILE A 191 -1.13 -12.68 -7.28
C ILE A 191 -1.63 -13.47 -8.50
N CYS A 192 -1.03 -14.63 -8.74
CA CYS A 192 -1.29 -15.53 -9.87
C CYS A 192 -1.87 -16.84 -9.35
N THR A 193 -3.19 -16.96 -9.24
CA THR A 193 -3.76 -18.27 -8.89
C THR A 193 -3.79 -19.16 -10.11
N GLU A 194 -2.94 -20.19 -10.13
CA GLU A 194 -3.29 -21.41 -10.85
C GLU A 194 -4.38 -22.13 -10.04
N GLU A 195 -5.49 -22.50 -10.69
CA GLU A 195 -6.69 -23.09 -10.07
C GLU A 195 -6.41 -24.33 -9.19
N SER A 196 -5.22 -24.93 -9.27
CA SER A 196 -4.81 -26.13 -8.54
C SER A 196 -4.16 -25.90 -7.17
N VAL A 197 -3.97 -24.66 -6.70
CA VAL A 197 -3.27 -24.36 -5.42
C VAL A 197 -4.22 -23.91 -4.29
N LEU A 198 -5.52 -23.75 -4.58
CA LEU A 198 -6.48 -22.94 -3.81
C LEU A 198 -7.12 -23.56 -2.54
N ASP A 199 -6.75 -24.78 -2.15
CA ASP A 199 -7.56 -25.53 -1.16
C ASP A 199 -7.40 -25.10 0.32
N ASP A 200 -6.45 -24.23 0.71
CA ASP A 200 -6.28 -23.84 2.14
C ASP A 200 -5.92 -22.35 2.43
N TRP A 201 -6.38 -21.40 1.61
CA TRP A 201 -5.96 -19.99 1.69
C TRP A 201 -6.72 -19.16 2.75
N SER A 202 -7.58 -19.79 3.55
CA SER A 202 -8.43 -19.12 4.56
C SER A 202 -7.66 -18.55 5.77
N GLN A 203 -6.39 -18.95 5.93
CA GLN A 203 -5.49 -18.55 7.03
C GLN A 203 -4.55 -17.40 6.66
N GLU A 204 -4.61 -16.91 5.41
CA GLU A 204 -3.65 -15.95 4.92
C GLU A 204 -4.09 -14.52 5.20
N TRP A 205 -3.25 -13.79 5.94
CA TRP A 205 -3.60 -12.48 6.46
C TRP A 205 -3.89 -11.44 5.38
N TRP A 206 -3.32 -11.56 4.17
CA TRP A 206 -3.56 -10.63 3.06
C TRP A 206 -4.99 -10.67 2.50
N ASN A 207 -5.77 -11.69 2.84
CA ASN A 207 -7.20 -11.78 2.50
C ASN A 207 -8.11 -11.04 3.50
N TYR A 208 -7.62 -10.70 4.69
CA TYR A 208 -8.43 -10.10 5.76
C TYR A 208 -8.64 -8.60 5.56
N ASN A 209 -9.78 -8.11 6.03
CA ASN A 209 -10.21 -6.72 5.86
C ASN A 209 -9.19 -5.74 6.44
N PRO A 210 -8.55 -4.89 5.61
CA PRO A 210 -7.56 -3.93 6.08
C PRO A 210 -8.21 -2.66 6.65
N LEU A 211 -9.52 -2.44 6.46
CA LEU A 211 -10.20 -1.24 6.93
C LEU A 211 -10.90 -1.45 8.26
N ASP A 212 -11.71 -2.49 8.36
CA ASP A 212 -12.53 -2.79 9.55
C ASP A 212 -11.97 -4.03 10.24
N ILE A 213 -11.21 -3.79 11.31
CA ILE A 213 -10.43 -4.77 12.07
C ILE A 213 -10.96 -4.80 13.50
N PRO A 214 -11.89 -5.71 13.82
CA PRO A 214 -12.43 -5.84 15.16
C PRO A 214 -11.33 -6.12 16.19
N HIS A 215 -11.46 -5.51 17.37
CA HIS A 215 -10.58 -5.69 18.53
C HIS A 215 -9.12 -5.31 18.31
N LEU A 216 -8.85 -4.40 17.36
CA LEU A 216 -7.49 -3.97 17.07
C LEU A 216 -6.85 -3.31 18.30
N THR A 217 -7.55 -2.37 18.95
CA THR A 217 -7.02 -1.62 20.09
C THR A 217 -6.69 -2.55 21.25
N GLU A 218 -7.61 -3.44 21.62
CA GLU A 218 -7.40 -4.41 22.71
C GLU A 218 -6.25 -5.35 22.41
N ALA A 219 -6.17 -5.86 21.18
CA ALA A 219 -5.07 -6.72 20.78
C ALA A 219 -3.73 -5.99 20.92
N LEU A 220 -3.61 -4.74 20.46
CA LEU A 220 -2.40 -3.94 20.62
C LEU A 220 -2.06 -3.72 22.10
N MET A 221 -3.04 -3.33 22.93
CA MET A 221 -2.81 -3.11 24.37
C MET A 221 -2.38 -4.39 25.10
N SER A 222 -2.81 -5.56 24.63
CA SER A 222 -2.42 -6.86 25.20
C SER A 222 -0.96 -7.24 24.96
N ASN A 223 -0.33 -6.65 23.93
CA ASN A 223 1.09 -6.89 23.62
C ASN A 223 2.04 -6.03 24.46
N ILE A 224 1.53 -5.03 25.19
CA ILE A 224 2.37 -4.10 25.94
C ILE A 224 2.92 -4.78 27.20
N GLU A 225 4.23 -4.80 27.32
CA GLU A 225 4.94 -5.28 28.50
C GLU A 225 5.37 -4.14 29.43
N ARG A 226 5.71 -4.48 30.68
CA ARG A 226 6.27 -3.53 31.64
C ARG A 226 7.72 -3.21 31.29
N VAL A 227 8.18 -2.00 31.58
CA VAL A 227 9.60 -1.65 31.48
C VAL A 227 10.40 -2.46 32.50
N GLU A 228 11.39 -3.23 32.04
CA GLU A 228 12.14 -4.16 32.90
C GLU A 228 13.14 -3.45 33.84
N SER A 229 13.71 -2.32 33.42
CA SER A 229 14.53 -1.46 34.28
C SER A 229 14.75 -0.11 33.60
N SER A 230 14.33 0.98 34.25
CA SER A 230 14.51 2.33 33.74
C SER A 230 15.97 2.75 33.88
N SER A 231 16.73 2.78 32.79
CA SER A 231 17.88 3.66 32.69
C SER A 231 17.36 5.08 32.48
N THR A 232 16.84 5.70 33.53
CA THR A 232 16.22 7.03 33.45
C THR A 232 17.31 8.04 33.08
N HIS A 233 17.26 8.54 31.85
CA HIS A 233 18.15 9.60 31.39
C HIS A 233 17.57 10.96 31.76
N GLU A 234 17.49 11.26 33.06
CA GLU A 234 16.83 12.47 33.61
C GLU A 234 17.25 13.77 32.90
N HIS A 235 18.53 13.90 32.55
CA HIS A 235 19.06 15.05 31.82
C HIS A 235 18.49 15.15 30.39
N PHE A 236 18.38 14.04 29.67
CA PHE A 236 17.79 14.01 28.33
C PHE A 236 16.30 14.31 28.42
N THR A 237 15.57 13.65 29.32
CA THR A 237 14.14 13.88 29.53
C THR A 237 13.84 15.35 29.84
N THR A 238 14.62 15.95 30.76
CA THR A 238 14.47 17.37 31.09
C THR A 238 14.75 18.26 29.88
N SER A 239 15.76 17.94 29.08
CA SER A 239 16.07 18.71 27.87
C SER A 239 14.99 18.58 26.80
N PHE A 240 14.48 17.37 26.59
CA PHE A 240 13.42 17.05 25.63
C PHE A 240 12.11 17.76 25.99
N ASN A 241 11.68 17.70 27.25
CA ASN A 241 10.46 18.38 27.71
C ASN A 241 10.54 19.92 27.70
N ASN A 242 11.73 20.49 27.50
CA ASN A 242 11.94 21.94 27.37
C ASN A 242 12.13 22.37 25.90
N LEU A 243 11.96 21.46 24.93
CA LEU A 243 12.01 21.80 23.52
C LEU A 243 10.83 22.71 23.14
N PRO A 244 11.04 23.64 22.19
CA PRO A 244 9.91 24.32 21.55
C PRO A 244 9.01 23.29 20.84
N PRO A 245 7.68 23.50 20.85
CA PRO A 245 6.72 22.58 20.21
C PRO A 245 7.07 22.27 18.75
N GLU A 246 7.60 23.26 18.01
CA GLU A 246 7.96 23.07 16.60
C GLU A 246 9.09 22.05 16.41
N ILE A 247 10.00 21.93 17.38
CA ILE A 247 11.09 20.95 17.33
C ILE A 247 10.59 19.57 17.76
N GLU A 248 9.70 19.53 18.75
CA GLU A 248 9.05 18.29 19.18
C GLU A 248 8.20 17.69 18.05
N ASP A 249 7.44 18.51 17.33
CA ASP A 249 6.65 18.10 16.17
C ASP A 249 7.52 17.49 15.07
N ILE A 250 8.69 18.10 14.80
CA ILE A 250 9.65 17.58 13.80
C ILE A 250 10.22 16.22 14.24
N ILE A 251 10.60 16.07 15.51
CA ILE A 251 11.12 14.79 16.03
C ILE A 251 10.03 13.72 15.93
N THR A 252 8.82 14.07 16.34
CA THR A 252 7.64 13.19 16.33
C THR A 252 7.31 12.76 14.90
N SER A 253 7.35 13.68 13.93
CA SER A 253 7.10 13.34 12.52
C SER A 253 8.12 12.32 11.99
N PHE A 254 9.41 12.51 12.30
CA PHE A 254 10.44 11.54 11.92
C PHE A 254 10.21 10.16 12.55
N LEU A 255 9.73 10.11 13.79
CA LEU A 255 9.44 8.86 14.47
C LEU A 255 8.19 8.18 13.92
N THR A 256 7.15 8.92 13.53
CA THR A 256 5.90 8.36 12.98
C THR A 256 6.02 7.89 11.53
N GLU A 257 6.97 8.45 10.77
CA GLU A 257 7.10 8.22 9.32
C GLU A 257 8.31 7.36 8.95
N GLY A 258 9.34 7.31 9.80
CA GLY A 258 10.59 6.59 9.55
C GLY A 258 10.56 5.13 9.99
N SER A 259 11.49 4.33 9.46
CA SER A 259 11.79 3.01 10.02
C SER A 259 12.57 3.17 11.32
N THR A 260 12.01 2.66 12.41
CA THR A 260 12.67 2.69 13.72
C THR A 260 13.33 1.34 14.01
N SER A 261 14.53 1.36 14.59
CA SER A 261 15.14 0.15 15.15
C SER A 261 14.20 -0.49 16.18
N LEU A 262 14.17 -1.82 16.22
CA LEU A 262 13.45 -2.59 17.24
C LEU A 262 14.07 -2.42 18.64
N GLU A 263 15.34 -2.03 18.71
CA GLU A 263 16.03 -1.78 19.98
C GLU A 263 15.47 -0.54 20.67
N CYS A 264 15.01 -0.69 21.91
CA CYS A 264 14.52 0.40 22.72
C CYS A 264 15.68 1.18 23.33
N THR A 265 15.60 2.50 23.22
CA THR A 265 16.61 3.43 23.73
C THR A 265 16.28 3.95 25.12
N TYR A 266 15.00 3.97 25.48
CA TYR A 266 14.48 4.51 26.73
C TYR A 266 14.92 5.97 27.00
N LEU A 267 15.22 6.71 25.93
CA LEU A 267 15.63 8.12 26.00
C LEU A 267 14.42 9.03 26.20
N MET A 268 13.39 8.87 25.38
CA MET A 268 12.14 9.63 25.48
C MET A 268 11.21 9.04 26.55
N PRO A 269 10.43 9.88 27.25
CA PRO A 269 9.40 9.40 28.16
C PRO A 269 8.42 8.44 27.49
N GLN A 270 7.97 7.43 28.22
CA GLN A 270 6.97 6.48 27.74
C GLN A 270 5.64 7.18 27.39
N SER A 271 5.31 8.29 28.06
CA SER A 271 4.16 9.13 27.70
C SER A 271 4.27 9.74 26.30
N SER A 272 5.47 10.16 25.88
CA SER A 272 5.70 10.69 24.53
C SER A 272 5.55 9.60 23.47
N TRP A 273 6.02 8.38 23.75
CA TRP A 273 5.79 7.23 22.87
C TRP A 273 4.31 6.84 22.76
N LYS A 274 3.55 6.95 23.85
CA LYS A 274 2.09 6.80 23.81
C LYS A 274 1.43 7.85 22.92
N GLU A 275 1.87 9.10 22.99
CA GLU A 275 1.37 10.17 22.11
C GLU A 275 1.73 9.90 20.64
N ILE A 276 2.95 9.42 20.37
CA ILE A 276 3.37 8.97 19.03
C ILE A 276 2.46 7.86 18.51
N LEU A 277 2.11 6.86 19.34
CA LEU A 277 1.20 5.78 18.96
C LEU A 277 -0.12 6.32 18.39
N CYS A 278 -0.71 7.32 19.05
CA CYS A 278 -1.95 7.96 18.63
C CYS A 278 -1.81 8.82 17.35
N GLN A 279 -0.58 9.15 16.95
CA GLN A 279 -0.28 9.92 15.74
C GLN A 279 0.09 9.03 14.54
N VAL A 280 0.31 7.73 14.75
CA VAL A 280 0.65 6.79 13.67
C VAL A 280 -0.49 6.75 12.63
N PRO A 281 -0.26 7.17 11.38
CA PRO A 281 -1.37 7.42 10.47
C PRO A 281 -2.18 6.19 10.06
N PHE A 282 -1.59 4.98 10.05
CA PHE A 282 -2.30 3.73 9.75
C PHE A 282 -3.07 3.14 10.95
N LEU A 283 -3.04 3.82 12.10
CA LEU A 283 -3.79 3.49 13.32
C LEU A 283 -4.94 4.47 13.54
N TRP A 284 -5.64 4.84 12.46
CA TRP A 284 -6.67 5.89 12.48
C TRP A 284 -7.94 5.57 13.27
N ASP A 285 -8.11 4.33 13.73
CA ASP A 285 -9.30 3.81 14.40
C ASP A 285 -9.00 3.23 15.80
N LEU A 286 -7.92 3.68 16.44
CA LEU A 286 -7.66 3.35 17.83
C LEU A 286 -8.70 3.98 18.77
N GLU A 287 -9.10 3.20 19.77
CA GLU A 287 -10.06 3.58 20.80
C GLU A 287 -9.33 4.20 22.01
N ASN A 288 -9.43 5.53 22.13
CA ASN A 288 -8.72 6.29 23.17
C ASN A 288 -9.07 5.85 24.58
N ASP A 289 -10.31 5.46 24.84
CA ASP A 289 -10.77 4.99 26.15
C ASP A 289 -10.08 3.69 26.57
N ILE A 290 -9.80 2.78 25.63
CA ILE A 290 -9.06 1.54 25.89
C ILE A 290 -7.58 1.83 26.18
N ILE A 291 -6.97 2.75 25.42
CA ILE A 291 -5.58 3.20 25.64
C ILE A 291 -5.45 3.89 27.01
N GLU A 292 -6.39 4.78 27.35
CA GLU A 292 -6.41 5.47 28.64
C GLU A 292 -6.62 4.48 29.79
N ALA A 293 -7.55 3.53 29.65
CA ALA A 293 -7.75 2.48 30.65
C ALA A 293 -6.47 1.67 30.88
N LYS A 294 -5.75 1.33 29.79
CA LYS A 294 -4.45 0.64 29.89
C LYS A 294 -3.43 1.45 30.66
N GLU A 295 -3.35 2.76 30.40
CA GLU A 295 -2.45 3.67 31.12
C GLU A 295 -2.81 3.76 32.63
N GLN A 296 -4.09 3.75 33.00
CA GLN A 296 -4.49 3.77 34.42
C GLN A 296 -4.03 2.54 35.23
N GLU A 297 -3.77 1.41 34.56
CA GLU A 297 -3.17 0.23 35.20
C GLU A 297 -1.75 0.53 35.71
N SER A 298 -1.00 1.37 34.97
CA SER A 298 0.38 1.77 35.28
C SER A 298 0.42 2.62 36.57
N VAL A 299 -0.48 3.60 36.65
CA VAL A 299 -0.66 4.51 37.79
C VAL A 299 -1.04 3.73 39.05
N SER A 300 -2.01 2.82 38.92
CA SER A 300 -2.49 2.01 40.04
C SER A 300 -1.45 1.00 40.52
N GLY A 301 -0.68 0.43 39.59
CA GLY A 301 0.33 -0.59 39.87
C GLY A 301 1.72 -0.06 40.20
N SER A 302 1.94 1.26 40.12
CA SER A 302 3.26 1.90 40.31
C SER A 302 4.34 1.31 39.40
N PHE A 303 4.04 1.19 38.11
CA PHE A 303 4.98 0.76 37.07
C PHE A 303 4.74 1.54 35.77
N GLU A 304 5.65 1.45 34.80
CA GLU A 304 5.48 2.03 33.47
C GLU A 304 5.29 0.94 32.40
N TRP A 305 4.42 1.24 31.43
CA TRP A 305 4.25 0.45 30.21
C TRP A 305 5.32 0.80 29.18
N ASN A 306 5.80 -0.21 28.45
CA ASN A 306 6.81 -0.05 27.41
C ASN A 306 6.17 0.35 26.06
N TRP A 307 5.64 1.57 26.02
CA TRP A 307 5.06 2.18 24.81
C TRP A 307 6.09 2.30 23.68
N GLU A 308 7.37 2.57 24.00
CA GLU A 308 8.45 2.63 23.01
C GLU A 308 8.58 1.32 22.22
N LYS A 309 8.62 0.19 22.92
CA LYS A 309 8.73 -1.13 22.27
C LYS A 309 7.57 -1.39 21.33
N LEU A 310 6.33 -1.14 21.78
CA LEU A 310 5.15 -1.33 20.95
C LEU A 310 5.22 -0.49 19.67
N VAL A 311 5.49 0.81 19.79
CA VAL A 311 5.57 1.71 18.63
C VAL A 311 6.66 1.26 17.66
N ARG A 312 7.85 0.90 18.16
CA ARG A 312 8.95 0.41 17.33
C ARG A 312 8.60 -0.87 16.57
N GLN A 313 7.92 -1.81 17.23
CA GLN A 313 7.45 -3.04 16.58
C GLN A 313 6.38 -2.72 15.52
N LEU A 314 5.46 -1.79 15.79
CA LEU A 314 4.41 -1.40 14.85
C LEU A 314 4.95 -0.71 13.59
N LEU A 315 5.96 0.15 13.76
CA LEU A 315 6.62 0.93 12.71
C LEU A 315 7.77 0.18 12.02
N SER A 316 8.02 -1.08 12.40
CA SER A 316 8.99 -1.92 11.71
C SER A 316 8.72 -1.96 10.20
N GLU A 317 9.81 -1.94 9.43
CA GLU A 317 9.74 -2.00 7.97
C GLU A 317 9.32 -3.40 7.52
N VAL A 318 8.46 -3.46 6.51
CA VAL A 318 8.10 -4.73 5.86
C VAL A 318 9.26 -5.12 4.94
N PRO A 319 9.94 -6.26 5.17
CA PRO A 319 11.07 -6.68 4.36
C PRO A 319 10.61 -6.96 2.92
N ILE A 320 11.45 -6.58 1.96
CA ILE A 320 11.24 -6.90 0.55
C ILE A 320 11.61 -8.37 0.34
N PHE A 321 10.73 -9.15 -0.28
CA PHE A 321 11.07 -10.49 -0.75
C PHE A 321 11.85 -10.35 -2.06
N VAL A 322 13.15 -10.59 -1.99
CA VAL A 322 14.00 -10.75 -3.18
C VAL A 322 14.25 -12.24 -3.31
N SER A 323 13.60 -12.86 -4.29
CA SER A 323 13.83 -14.26 -4.64
C SER A 323 15.17 -14.35 -5.37
N ASP A 324 16.23 -14.73 -4.66
CA ASP A 324 17.55 -14.96 -5.24
C ASP A 324 17.73 -16.40 -5.75
N ASN A 325 16.76 -17.32 -5.54
CA ASN A 325 16.82 -18.70 -6.01
C ASN A 325 15.42 -19.35 -6.16
N ASP A 326 15.32 -20.18 -7.20
CA ASP A 326 14.22 -21.05 -7.63
C ASP A 326 13.16 -21.47 -6.58
N GLU A 327 11.94 -20.97 -6.77
CA GLU A 327 10.60 -21.56 -6.56
C GLU A 327 10.20 -22.29 -5.25
N GLU A 328 11.09 -22.72 -4.35
CA GLU A 328 10.72 -23.60 -3.22
C GLU A 328 10.58 -22.92 -1.84
N ASP A 329 11.16 -21.74 -1.59
CA ASP A 329 11.22 -21.13 -0.23
C ASP A 329 10.41 -19.81 -0.05
N GLU A 330 9.62 -19.37 -1.03
CA GLU A 330 8.89 -18.09 -0.95
C GLU A 330 7.77 -18.09 0.11
N LEU A 331 7.19 -19.26 0.40
CA LEU A 331 6.10 -19.39 1.39
C LEU A 331 6.60 -19.44 2.83
N GLU A 332 7.84 -19.84 3.09
CA GLU A 332 8.38 -19.96 4.45
C GLU A 332 8.77 -18.61 5.07
N ASN A 333 8.99 -17.59 4.23
CA ASN A 333 9.52 -16.29 4.66
C ASN A 333 8.50 -15.14 4.69
N ILE A 334 7.20 -15.43 4.62
CA ILE A 334 6.18 -14.39 4.58
C ILE A 334 6.20 -13.54 5.86
N TRP A 335 6.37 -12.24 5.68
CA TRP A 335 6.37 -11.28 6.78
C TRP A 335 5.01 -11.20 7.44
N SER A 336 5.03 -11.17 8.78
CA SER A 336 3.88 -10.77 9.58
C SER A 336 4.36 -10.12 10.87
N TYR A 337 3.47 -9.45 11.58
CA TYR A 337 3.77 -8.87 12.88
C TYR A 337 4.25 -9.88 13.94
N GLN A 338 4.02 -11.18 13.74
CA GLN A 338 4.58 -12.23 14.60
C GLN A 338 6.11 -12.25 14.57
N THR A 339 6.72 -11.90 13.42
CA THR A 339 8.19 -11.85 13.24
C THR A 339 8.86 -10.80 14.12
N VAL A 340 8.12 -9.77 14.53
CA VAL A 340 8.58 -8.74 15.47
C VAL A 340 7.97 -8.90 16.86
N GLY A 341 7.35 -10.05 17.14
CA GLY A 341 6.82 -10.40 18.45
C GLY A 341 5.46 -9.78 18.79
N LEU A 342 4.67 -9.37 17.79
CA LEU A 342 3.32 -8.85 18.00
C LEU A 342 2.25 -9.87 17.61
N THR A 343 1.28 -10.07 18.49
CA THR A 343 0.07 -10.87 18.24
C THR A 343 -1.09 -9.94 17.92
N VAL A 344 -1.45 -9.83 16.65
CA VAL A 344 -2.44 -8.86 16.13
C VAL A 344 -3.47 -9.55 15.23
N PRO A 345 -4.67 -8.97 15.06
CA PRO A 345 -5.64 -9.46 14.09
C PRO A 345 -5.06 -9.47 12.68
N LEU A 346 -5.35 -10.51 11.89
CA LEU A 346 -4.76 -10.72 10.57
C LEU A 346 -4.98 -9.54 9.60
N GLY A 347 -6.13 -8.87 9.68
CA GLY A 347 -6.42 -7.67 8.88
C GLY A 347 -5.43 -6.52 9.11
N PHE A 348 -4.77 -6.47 10.27
CA PHE A 348 -3.82 -5.42 10.61
C PHE A 348 -2.50 -5.56 9.85
N THR A 349 -2.01 -6.78 9.69
CA THR A 349 -0.87 -7.07 8.82
C THR A 349 -1.18 -6.65 7.37
N ASN A 350 -2.39 -6.92 6.88
CA ASN A 350 -2.81 -6.48 5.53
C ASN A 350 -2.90 -4.97 5.41
N ARG A 351 -3.42 -4.29 6.45
CA ARG A 351 -3.46 -2.82 6.51
C ARG A 351 -2.06 -2.25 6.41
N ARG A 352 -1.12 -2.73 7.23
CA ARG A 352 0.27 -2.23 7.23
C ARG A 352 0.94 -2.42 5.87
N ARG A 353 0.74 -3.58 5.24
CA ARG A 353 1.24 -3.88 3.89
C ARG A 353 0.74 -2.88 2.85
N ILE A 354 -0.58 -2.74 2.72
CA ILE A 354 -1.19 -1.86 1.71
C ILE A 354 -0.77 -0.41 1.97
N TRP A 355 -0.68 -0.02 3.25
CA TRP A 355 -0.17 1.28 3.64
C TRP A 355 1.27 1.53 3.17
N GLN A 356 2.17 0.55 3.33
CA GLN A 356 3.56 0.66 2.86
C GLN A 356 3.62 0.86 1.34
N VAL A 357 2.86 0.04 0.59
CA VAL A 357 2.80 0.15 -0.88
C VAL A 357 2.40 1.56 -1.32
N LEU A 358 1.41 2.15 -0.65
CA LEU A 358 0.90 3.49 -0.97
C LEU A 358 1.87 4.62 -0.56
N VAL A 359 2.57 4.49 0.58
CA VAL A 359 3.56 5.49 1.00
C VAL A 359 4.78 5.50 0.08
N ASP A 360 5.17 4.32 -0.42
CA ASP A 360 6.31 4.17 -1.34
C ASP A 360 5.99 4.65 -2.77
N MET A 361 4.72 4.80 -3.13
CA MET A 361 4.30 5.32 -4.43
C MET A 361 4.78 6.75 -4.68
N TYR A 362 5.26 6.99 -5.90
CA TYR A 362 5.58 8.32 -6.38
C TYR A 362 5.26 8.44 -7.88
N PRO A 363 4.67 9.54 -8.37
CA PRO A 363 4.22 9.64 -9.77
C PRO A 363 5.26 9.33 -10.85
N ASN A 364 6.56 9.44 -10.57
CA ASN A 364 7.61 9.06 -11.52
C ASN A 364 8.57 8.01 -10.97
N ASP A 365 8.08 7.08 -10.16
CA ASP A 365 8.91 6.08 -9.50
C ASP A 365 9.51 5.01 -10.43
N VAL A 366 8.94 4.84 -11.62
CA VAL A 366 9.49 3.98 -12.69
C VAL A 366 10.37 4.70 -13.71
N GLY A 367 10.70 5.97 -13.48
CA GLY A 367 11.71 6.70 -14.25
C GLY A 367 11.46 6.75 -15.76
N MET A 368 10.22 7.04 -16.18
CA MET A 368 9.91 7.23 -17.61
C MET A 368 10.79 8.36 -18.16
N VAL A 369 11.65 8.06 -19.13
CA VAL A 369 12.69 8.98 -19.64
C VAL A 369 12.04 10.15 -20.40
N HIS A 370 12.43 11.38 -20.07
CA HIS A 370 12.12 12.56 -20.87
C HIS A 370 13.16 12.65 -22.00
N PHE A 371 12.75 12.39 -23.25
CA PHE A 371 13.64 12.49 -24.43
C PHE A 371 14.20 13.89 -24.70
N LEU A 372 13.80 14.91 -23.93
CA LEU A 372 14.31 16.27 -24.07
C LEU A 372 15.71 16.47 -23.46
N ASP A 373 16.24 15.52 -22.68
CA ASP A 373 17.58 15.63 -22.10
C ASP A 373 18.69 15.07 -23.01
N GLU A 374 18.34 14.38 -24.12
CA GLU A 374 19.33 13.75 -25.02
C GLU A 374 19.50 14.48 -26.36
N GLU A 375 18.56 15.30 -26.81
CA GLU A 375 18.65 15.98 -28.13
C GLU A 375 19.50 17.27 -28.14
N ASP A 376 20.02 17.72 -26.99
CA ASP A 376 20.88 18.93 -26.88
C ASP A 376 22.40 18.64 -26.90
N GLN A 377 22.84 17.38 -27.10
CA GLN A 377 24.28 17.04 -27.16
C GLN A 377 24.80 16.58 -28.53
N ASP A 378 23.96 16.46 -29.55
CA ASP A 378 24.39 16.12 -30.92
C ASP A 378 24.28 17.32 -31.88
N GLY A 379 24.65 18.51 -31.37
CA GLY A 379 24.81 19.72 -32.17
C GLY A 379 26.25 19.93 -32.63
N ASP A 380 26.45 19.79 -33.95
CA ASP A 380 27.53 20.34 -34.76
C ASP A 380 28.94 19.71 -34.63
N GLN A 381 29.16 18.67 -35.43
CA GLN A 381 30.40 18.58 -36.21
C GLN A 381 30.25 17.62 -37.40
N ASP A 382 29.63 18.11 -38.46
CA ASP A 382 29.96 17.69 -39.82
C ASP A 382 29.82 18.90 -40.76
N GLU A 383 30.68 18.92 -41.78
CA GLU A 383 31.00 19.97 -42.78
C GLU A 383 32.24 20.80 -42.40
N ASP A 384 33.39 20.62 -43.04
CA ASP A 384 33.55 20.70 -44.50
C ASP A 384 34.45 19.62 -45.14
N GLU A 385 33.93 19.04 -46.23
CA GLU A 385 34.70 18.43 -47.30
C GLU A 385 35.40 19.49 -48.19
N ASN A 386 36.50 19.05 -48.82
CA ASN A 386 37.14 19.56 -50.04
C ASN A 386 38.13 20.74 -49.96
N THR A 387 39.42 20.40 -49.96
CA THR A 387 40.28 20.65 -51.14
C THR A 387 41.47 19.69 -51.23
#